data_AF-A0A7K0A371-F1
#
_entry.id   AF-A0A7K0A371-F1
#
_cell.length_a   1.000
_cell.length_b   1.000
_cell.length_c   1.000
_cell.angle_alpha   90.00
_cell.angle_beta   90.00
_cell.angle_gamma   90.00
#
_symmetry.space_group_name_H-M   'P 1'
#
loop_
_entity.id
_entity.type
_entity.pdbx_description
1 polymer ?
#
loop_
_entity_poly.entity_id
_entity_poly.type
_entity_poly.pdbx_seq_one_letter_code
_entity_poly.pdbx_strand_id
1 'polypeptide(L)'
;MPRQDKPWGEQQPAAIIVSKDGPWIGTPARNDAMVAEQLKDIQYKDLRRILDAAYRYASEEKGHERHGKSGDGWSSQRHAAIAKEIGTGFAIGQAVKKAYESEGLEPDAAKRELLGAITYLASAIYAIERGWR
;
A
#
# COMPACT_ATOMS: atom_id res chain seq x y z
N MET A 1 -8.48 -50.14 24.26
CA MET A 1 -8.68 -48.81 24.87
C MET A 1 -8.22 -47.74 23.89
N PRO A 2 -9.11 -46.89 23.36
CA PRO A 2 -8.68 -45.70 22.64
C PRO A 2 -8.94 -44.44 23.48
N ARG A 3 -7.96 -43.54 23.45
CA ARG A 3 -7.87 -42.29 24.19
C ARG A 3 -8.96 -41.33 23.71
N GLN A 4 -9.61 -40.66 24.66
CA GLN A 4 -10.52 -39.55 24.37
C GLN A 4 -9.76 -38.37 23.78
N ASP A 5 -10.21 -37.91 22.63
CA ASP A 5 -9.79 -36.69 21.96
C ASP A 5 -10.18 -35.47 22.79
N LYS A 6 -9.25 -34.55 23.00
CA LYS A 6 -9.54 -33.19 23.50
C LYS A 6 -9.72 -32.24 22.31
N PRO A 7 -10.68 -31.30 22.36
CA PRO A 7 -10.96 -30.40 21.25
C PRO A 7 -9.83 -29.36 21.07
N TRP A 8 -9.58 -29.03 19.80
CA TRP A 8 -8.63 -28.03 19.37
C TRP A 8 -9.21 -26.62 19.51
N GLY A 9 -8.38 -25.70 20.02
CA GLY A 9 -8.34 -24.34 19.47
C GLY A 9 -9.08 -23.24 20.19
N GLU A 10 -8.96 -23.14 21.52
CA GLU A 10 -9.07 -21.82 22.17
C GLU A 10 -7.65 -21.22 22.19
N GLN A 11 -7.36 -20.31 21.26
CA GLN A 11 -6.13 -19.52 21.34
C GLN A 11 -6.23 -18.67 22.61
N GLN A 12 -5.43 -19.00 23.62
CA GLN A 12 -5.22 -18.13 24.76
C GLN A 12 -4.79 -16.75 24.24
N PRO A 13 -5.37 -15.64 24.72
CA PRO A 13 -4.88 -14.32 24.34
C PRO A 13 -3.41 -14.24 24.75
N ALA A 14 -2.57 -13.73 23.84
CA ALA A 14 -1.13 -13.59 24.03
C ALA A 14 -0.85 -12.98 25.40
N ALA A 15 -0.30 -13.79 26.31
CA ALA A 15 0.14 -13.33 27.61
C ALA A 15 1.22 -12.27 27.37
N ILE A 16 0.96 -11.05 27.85
CA ILE A 16 2.01 -10.05 28.03
C ILE A 16 3.03 -10.68 28.97
N ILE A 17 4.22 -10.99 28.45
CA ILE A 17 5.33 -11.52 29.23
C ILE A 17 5.80 -10.38 30.15
N VAL A 18 5.29 -10.35 31.38
CA VAL A 18 5.88 -9.54 32.46
C VAL A 18 6.89 -10.43 33.18
N SER A 19 8.18 -10.19 32.89
CA SER A 19 9.31 -10.80 33.58
C SER A 19 9.24 -10.49 35.09
N LYS A 20 9.41 -11.52 35.93
CA LYS A 20 9.41 -11.36 37.39
C LYS A 20 10.73 -10.90 37.99
N ASP A 21 11.88 -11.01 37.31
CA ASP A 21 13.18 -10.64 37.89
C ASP A 21 14.17 -10.19 36.80
N GLY A 22 14.55 -8.90 36.77
CA GLY A 22 15.63 -8.36 35.91
C GLY A 22 15.45 -6.89 35.53
N PRO A 23 16.55 -6.10 35.36
CA PRO A 23 16.45 -4.65 35.21
C PRO A 23 15.82 -4.28 33.86
N TRP A 24 14.92 -3.29 33.90
CA TRP A 24 14.25 -2.66 32.77
C TRP A 24 15.19 -2.45 31.57
N ILE A 25 14.97 -3.20 30.48
CA ILE A 25 15.63 -2.99 29.19
C ILE A 25 14.78 -2.03 28.36
N GLY A 26 14.77 -0.76 28.74
CA GLY A 26 14.16 0.33 27.96
C GLY A 26 13.72 1.50 28.84
N THR A 27 13.90 2.74 28.40
CA THR A 27 13.25 3.89 29.04
C THR A 27 11.73 3.85 28.75
N PRO A 28 10.83 4.25 29.68
CA PRO A 28 9.38 4.27 29.46
C PRO A 28 8.95 4.91 28.13
N ALA A 29 9.64 5.99 27.73
CA ALA A 29 9.43 6.68 26.46
C ALA A 29 9.64 5.80 25.20
N ARG A 30 10.49 4.77 25.25
CA ARG A 30 10.69 3.84 24.12
C ARG A 30 9.52 2.88 23.96
N ASN A 31 8.89 2.46 25.06
CA ASN A 31 7.73 1.58 25.01
C ASN A 31 6.49 2.35 24.54
N ASP A 32 6.32 3.59 24.99
CA ASP A 32 5.21 4.44 24.56
C ASP A 32 5.26 4.74 23.05
N ALA A 33 6.45 5.03 22.51
CA ALA A 33 6.63 5.24 21.07
C ALA A 33 6.33 3.98 20.24
N MET A 34 6.75 2.80 20.72
CA MET A 34 6.47 1.52 20.04
C MET A 34 4.98 1.20 20.03
N VAL A 35 4.29 1.40 21.16
CA VAL A 35 2.83 1.22 21.27
C VAL A 35 2.11 2.23 20.38
N ALA A 36 2.55 3.48 20.35
CA ALA A 36 1.97 4.51 19.48
C ALA A 36 2.10 4.16 17.98
N GLU A 37 3.26 3.67 17.54
CA GLU A 37 3.43 3.25 16.14
C GLU A 37 2.57 2.01 15.82
N GLN A 38 2.48 1.05 16.73
CA GLN A 38 1.64 -0.13 16.54
C GLN A 38 0.14 0.23 16.50
N LEU A 39 -0.31 1.18 17.32
CA LEU A 39 -1.67 1.70 17.28
C LEU A 39 -1.98 2.41 15.96
N LYS A 40 -1.02 3.22 15.47
CA LYS A 40 -1.12 3.88 14.17
C LYS A 40 -1.23 2.85 13.04
N ASP A 41 -0.40 1.81 13.03
CA ASP A 41 -0.49 0.75 12.03
C ASP A 41 -1.87 0.08 12.03
N ILE A 42 -2.44 -0.19 13.20
CA ILE A 42 -3.80 -0.75 13.31
C ILE A 42 -4.83 0.23 12.75
N GLN A 43 -4.72 1.53 13.07
CA GLN A 43 -5.65 2.57 12.63
C GLN A 43 -5.59 2.83 11.12
N TYR A 44 -4.42 2.70 10.51
CA TYR A 44 -4.20 2.97 9.08
C TYR A 44 -4.08 1.71 8.22
N LYS A 45 -4.32 0.51 8.77
CA LYS A 45 -4.13 -0.77 8.08
C LYS A 45 -4.86 -0.87 6.73
N ASP A 46 -6.07 -0.31 6.63
CA ASP A 46 -6.87 -0.38 5.41
C ASP A 46 -6.33 0.53 4.31
N LEU A 47 -5.89 1.73 4.68
CA LEU A 47 -5.20 2.63 3.77
C LEU A 47 -3.88 2.01 3.28
N ARG A 48 -3.06 1.49 4.21
CA ARG A 48 -1.81 0.78 3.90
C ARG A 48 -2.07 -0.38 2.92
N ARG A 49 -3.09 -1.21 3.19
CA ARG A 49 -3.51 -2.31 2.32
C ARG A 49 -3.88 -1.84 0.90
N ILE A 50 -4.58 -0.72 0.76
CA ILE A 50 -4.96 -0.14 -0.54
C ILE A 50 -3.71 0.37 -1.28
N LEU A 51 -2.82 1.09 -0.60
CA LEU A 51 -1.57 1.58 -1.18
C LEU A 51 -0.66 0.43 -1.63
N ASP A 52 -0.56 -0.64 -0.83
CA ASP A 52 0.18 -1.85 -1.18
C ASP A 52 -0.47 -2.58 -2.37
N ALA A 53 -1.81 -2.57 -2.47
CA ALA A 53 -2.50 -3.11 -3.64
C ALA A 53 -2.23 -2.29 -4.90
N ALA A 54 -2.19 -0.95 -4.79
CA ALA A 54 -1.84 -0.08 -5.92
C ALA A 54 -0.40 -0.29 -6.38
N TYR A 55 0.53 -0.48 -5.44
CA TYR A 55 1.92 -0.83 -5.73
C TYR A 55 2.00 -2.16 -6.50
N ARG A 56 1.39 -3.24 -5.97
CA ARG A 56 1.38 -4.55 -6.65
C ARG A 56 0.75 -4.46 -8.04
N TYR A 57 -0.38 -3.78 -8.16
CA TYR A 57 -1.05 -3.59 -9.44
C TYR A 57 -0.16 -2.88 -10.47
N ALA A 58 0.62 -1.87 -10.04
CA ALA A 58 1.58 -1.18 -10.90
C ALA A 58 2.75 -2.08 -11.32
N SER A 59 3.28 -2.87 -10.40
CA SER A 59 4.45 -3.73 -10.65
C SER A 59 4.11 -5.01 -11.42
N GLU A 60 2.89 -5.53 -11.29
CA GLU A 60 2.49 -6.87 -11.79
C GLU A 60 1.54 -6.78 -12.99
N GLU A 61 0.40 -6.08 -12.88
CA GLU A 61 -0.70 -6.18 -13.86
C GLU A 61 -0.65 -5.16 -15.03
N LYS A 62 0.14 -4.07 -14.93
CA LYS A 62 0.26 -3.07 -16.01
C LYS A 62 1.69 -2.69 -16.42
N GLY A 63 2.66 -2.73 -15.50
CA GLY A 63 4.07 -2.53 -15.84
C GLY A 63 4.62 -3.61 -16.77
N HIS A 64 4.09 -4.84 -16.66
CA HIS A 64 4.54 -5.99 -17.43
C HIS A 64 3.89 -6.08 -18.83
N GLU A 65 2.56 -5.86 -18.94
CA GLU A 65 1.84 -6.14 -20.20
C GLU A 65 1.77 -4.96 -21.20
N ARG A 66 1.91 -3.70 -20.76
CA ARG A 66 1.81 -2.52 -21.67
C ARG A 66 3.14 -1.85 -21.99
N HIS A 67 4.19 -2.18 -21.25
CA HIS A 67 5.52 -1.58 -21.38
C HIS A 67 6.65 -2.62 -21.47
N GLY A 68 6.33 -3.92 -21.53
CA GLY A 68 7.25 -5.05 -21.68
C GLY A 68 8.05 -5.15 -22.99
N LYS A 69 8.41 -4.02 -23.60
CA LYS A 69 9.60 -3.94 -24.48
C LYS A 69 10.83 -3.42 -23.76
N SER A 70 10.69 -2.86 -22.57
CA SER A 70 11.83 -2.42 -21.78
C SER A 70 11.54 -2.67 -20.31
N GLY A 71 12.42 -3.43 -19.63
CA GLY A 71 12.37 -3.71 -18.19
C GLY A 71 12.65 -2.47 -17.34
N ASP A 72 12.07 -1.34 -17.73
CA ASP A 72 12.28 -0.03 -17.15
C ASP A 72 11.52 0.06 -15.82
N GLY A 73 12.18 0.60 -14.81
CA GLY A 73 11.54 0.90 -13.53
C GLY A 73 10.35 1.85 -13.71
N TRP A 74 9.37 1.77 -12.80
CA TRP A 74 8.13 2.56 -12.83
C TRP A 74 8.32 4.05 -13.18
N SER A 75 9.36 4.70 -12.62
CA SER A 75 9.64 6.12 -12.85
C SER A 75 10.10 6.48 -14.28
N SER A 76 10.52 5.49 -15.07
CA SER A 76 10.95 5.64 -16.46
C SER A 76 9.81 5.35 -17.45
N GLN A 77 8.71 4.77 -16.98
CA GLN A 77 7.55 4.50 -17.82
C GLN A 77 6.88 5.81 -18.24
N ARG A 78 6.26 5.80 -19.42
CA ARG A 78 5.69 7.02 -20.04
C ARG A 78 4.71 7.74 -19.12
N HIS A 79 3.92 7.02 -18.32
CA HIS A 79 2.95 7.65 -17.41
C HIS A 79 3.60 8.55 -16.34
N ALA A 80 4.85 8.26 -15.95
CA ALA A 80 5.63 9.08 -15.00
C ALA A 80 6.56 10.07 -15.72
N ALA A 81 7.17 9.66 -16.83
CA ALA A 81 8.16 10.47 -17.55
C ALA A 81 7.56 11.64 -18.33
N ILE A 82 6.32 11.51 -18.84
CA ILE A 82 5.66 12.55 -19.67
C ILE A 82 5.51 13.89 -18.94
N ALA A 83 5.49 13.88 -17.61
CA ALA A 83 5.42 15.11 -16.83
C ALA A 83 6.63 16.04 -17.04
N LYS A 84 7.79 15.52 -17.48
CA LYS A 84 8.93 16.34 -17.90
C LYS A 84 8.60 17.25 -19.08
N GLU A 85 7.72 16.80 -19.96
CA GLU A 85 7.41 17.47 -21.23
C GLU A 85 6.23 18.43 -21.08
N ILE A 86 5.22 18.05 -20.30
CA ILE A 86 3.93 18.74 -20.25
C ILE A 86 3.39 18.99 -18.84
N GLY A 87 4.21 18.79 -17.81
CA GLY A 87 3.83 18.96 -16.41
C GLY A 87 2.87 17.89 -15.88
N THR A 88 2.32 18.12 -14.68
CA THR A 88 1.51 17.13 -13.95
C THR A 88 0.10 16.91 -14.53
N GLY A 89 -0.34 17.76 -15.47
CA GLY A 89 -1.71 17.78 -15.97
C GLY A 89 -2.17 16.46 -16.58
N PHE A 90 -1.31 15.77 -17.32
CA PHE A 90 -1.63 14.47 -17.90
C PHE A 90 -1.90 13.41 -16.82
N ALA A 91 -1.03 13.31 -15.82
CA ALA A 91 -1.16 12.34 -14.74
C ALA A 91 -2.44 12.58 -13.93
N ILE A 92 -2.71 13.84 -13.56
CA ILE A 92 -3.95 14.20 -12.85
C ILE A 92 -5.18 13.90 -13.71
N GLY A 93 -5.16 14.27 -15.00
CA GLY A 93 -6.26 14.00 -15.92
C GLY A 93 -6.54 12.50 -16.08
N GLN A 94 -5.51 11.65 -16.15
CA GLN A 94 -5.68 10.20 -16.16
C GLN A 94 -6.27 9.68 -14.85
N ALA A 95 -5.84 10.19 -13.69
CA ALA A 95 -6.44 9.81 -12.41
C ALA A 95 -7.94 10.14 -12.36
N VAL A 96 -8.33 11.35 -12.79
CA VAL A 96 -9.74 11.77 -12.88
C VAL A 96 -10.53 10.87 -13.83
N LYS A 97 -10.00 10.62 -15.04
CA LYS A 97 -10.64 9.74 -16.02
C LYS A 97 -10.93 8.36 -15.43
N LYS A 98 -9.95 7.76 -14.75
CA LYS A 98 -10.08 6.42 -14.15
C LYS A 98 -11.07 6.36 -13.01
N ALA A 99 -11.09 7.39 -12.16
CA ALA A 99 -12.11 7.51 -11.12
C ALA A 99 -13.51 7.56 -11.75
N TYR A 100 -13.71 8.38 -12.79
CA TYR A 100 -14.98 8.47 -13.49
C TYR A 100 -15.38 7.16 -14.19
N GLU A 101 -14.44 6.49 -14.86
CA GLU A 101 -14.69 5.20 -15.51
C GLU A 101 -15.09 4.10 -14.52
N SER A 102 -14.67 4.19 -13.26
CA SER A 102 -14.96 3.18 -12.24
C SER A 102 -16.44 3.11 -11.82
N GLU A 103 -17.19 4.21 -11.96
CA GLU A 103 -18.60 4.31 -11.55
C GLU A 103 -19.53 3.38 -12.37
N GLY A 104 -19.12 3.02 -13.59
CA GLY A 104 -19.90 2.16 -14.49
C GLY A 104 -19.49 0.69 -14.52
N LEU A 105 -18.60 0.26 -13.62
CA LEU A 105 -17.97 -1.05 -13.68
C LEU A 105 -18.41 -1.97 -12.52
N GLU A 106 -18.32 -3.27 -12.77
CA GLU A 106 -18.43 -4.28 -11.72
C GLU A 106 -17.35 -4.07 -10.63
N PRO A 107 -17.61 -4.45 -9.35
CA PRO A 107 -16.79 -4.03 -8.21
C PRO A 107 -15.28 -4.26 -8.36
N ASP A 108 -14.85 -5.39 -8.91
CA ASP A 108 -13.42 -5.68 -9.05
C ASP A 108 -12.77 -4.91 -10.21
N ALA A 109 -13.51 -4.65 -11.29
CA ALA A 109 -13.05 -3.80 -12.38
C ALA A 109 -12.96 -2.33 -11.93
N ALA A 110 -13.95 -1.85 -11.16
CA ALA A 110 -13.93 -0.54 -10.54
C ALA A 110 -12.71 -0.36 -9.62
N LYS A 111 -12.43 -1.34 -8.74
CA LYS A 111 -11.23 -1.34 -7.89
C LYS A 111 -9.94 -1.23 -8.71
N ARG A 112 -9.79 -2.00 -9.80
CA ARG A 112 -8.60 -1.93 -10.66
C ARG A 112 -8.41 -0.56 -11.30
N GLU A 113 -9.49 0.09 -11.73
CA GLU A 113 -9.41 1.46 -12.25
C GLU A 113 -8.98 2.46 -11.18
N LEU A 114 -9.55 2.36 -9.97
CA LEU A 114 -9.17 3.20 -8.83
C LEU A 114 -7.71 2.97 -8.37
N LEU A 115 -7.24 1.72 -8.34
CA LEU A 115 -5.83 1.42 -8.07
C LEU A 115 -4.93 2.03 -9.14
N GLY A 116 -5.35 2.00 -10.41
CA GLY A 116 -4.67 2.71 -11.49
C GLY A 116 -4.69 4.24 -11.32
N ALA A 117 -5.77 4.83 -10.79
CA ALA A 117 -5.82 6.26 -10.50
C ALA A 117 -4.78 6.66 -9.43
N ILE A 118 -4.61 5.85 -8.40
CA ILE A 118 -3.59 6.06 -7.35
C ILE A 118 -2.19 6.10 -7.95
N THR A 119 -1.86 5.23 -8.91
CA THR A 119 -0.52 5.21 -9.54
C THR A 119 -0.28 6.44 -10.42
N TYR A 120 -1.31 6.99 -11.05
CA TYR A 120 -1.21 8.26 -11.75
C TYR A 120 -1.02 9.45 -10.80
N LEU A 121 -1.71 9.47 -9.65
CA LEU A 121 -1.47 10.48 -8.61
C LEU A 121 -0.04 10.40 -8.06
N ALA A 122 0.48 9.18 -7.85
CA ALA A 122 1.87 8.98 -7.48
C ALA A 122 2.83 9.53 -8.56
N SER A 123 2.50 9.41 -9.85
CA SER A 123 3.30 9.99 -10.94
C SER A 123 3.33 11.53 -10.89
N ALA A 124 2.21 12.16 -10.52
CA ALA A 124 2.16 13.60 -10.33
C ALA A 124 2.99 14.05 -9.12
N ILE A 125 2.91 13.33 -7.99
CA ILE A 125 3.75 13.58 -6.81
C ILE A 125 5.24 13.44 -7.17
N TYR A 126 5.61 12.37 -7.87
CA TYR A 126 6.98 12.14 -8.33
C TYR A 126 7.50 13.28 -9.20
N ALA A 127 6.68 13.81 -10.11
CA ALA A 127 7.05 14.97 -10.92
C ALA A 127 7.26 16.24 -10.09
N ILE A 128 6.43 16.46 -9.06
CA ILE A 128 6.58 17.60 -8.13
C ILE A 128 7.89 17.48 -7.33
N GLU A 129 8.20 16.29 -6.80
CA GLU A 129 9.46 16.03 -6.08
C GLU A 129 10.71 16.27 -6.95
N ARG A 130 10.56 16.15 -8.27
CA ARG A 130 11.62 16.41 -9.25
C ARG A 130 11.64 17.83 -9.80
N GLY A 131 10.67 18.67 -9.45
CA GLY A 131 10.57 20.05 -9.94
C GLY A 131 10.11 20.17 -11.39
N TRP A 132 9.35 19.21 -11.93
CA TRP A 132 8.80 19.25 -13.30
C TRP A 132 7.39 19.86 -13.37
N ARG A 133 7.02 20.66 -12.37
CA ARG A 133 5.69 21.27 -12.25
C ARG A 133 5.60 22.55 -13.07
#